data_AF-A0A6V8LAE0-F1
#
_entry.id   AF-A0A6V8LAE0-F1
#
_cell.length_a   1.000
_cell.length_b   1.000
_cell.length_c   1.000
_cell.angle_alpha   90.00
_cell.angle_beta   90.00
_cell.angle_gamma   90.00
#
_symmetry.space_group_name_H-M   'P 1'
#
loop_
_entity.id
_entity.type
_entity.pdbx_description
1 polymer ?
#
loop_
_entity_poly.entity_id
_entity_poly.type
_entity_poly.pdbx_seq_one_letter_code
_entity_poly.pdbx_strand_id
1 'polypeptide(L)'
;MTRWWTESVAALGDVVPLPIAALLLLLAASLAAAGWYWWPRWVPRRLPRWHLPWVRLRRPRLRWLLRLLRPRWPFRRRRRAPVTADPAAPAQPGDDELPDLPAAAFASLADRLAAQGRYAEAVRERLRAMVRELIERRVVEHRPGWTVTELAGAAAKARPVVDEPLREAGGVFSDVWYGQRPAEARHDDRMRELADQLHRALS
;
A
#
# COMPACT_ATOMS: atom_id res chain seq x y z
N MET A 1 -22.77 -10.36 3.29
CA MET A 1 -21.92 -10.73 4.45
C MET A 1 -21.31 -9.45 5.03
N THR A 2 -22.06 -8.73 5.87
CA THR A 2 -21.66 -7.42 6.41
C THR A 2 -21.86 -7.33 7.93
N ARG A 3 -22.31 -8.43 8.56
CA ARG A 3 -22.72 -8.45 9.98
C ARG A 3 -21.55 -8.21 10.93
N TRP A 4 -20.37 -8.75 10.65
CA TRP A 4 -19.23 -8.63 11.57
C TRP A 4 -18.61 -7.22 11.62
N TRP A 5 -18.66 -6.47 10.51
CA TRP A 5 -18.24 -5.06 10.46
C TRP A 5 -19.20 -4.17 11.26
N THR A 6 -20.51 -4.38 11.10
CA THR A 6 -21.51 -3.64 11.88
C THR A 6 -21.49 -4.00 13.35
N GLU A 7 -21.27 -5.27 13.72
CA GLU A 7 -21.14 -5.70 15.12
C GLU A 7 -19.91 -5.07 15.79
N SER A 8 -18.79 -5.02 15.09
CA SER A 8 -17.55 -4.45 15.63
C SER A 8 -17.61 -2.93 15.75
N VAL A 9 -18.26 -2.24 14.81
CA VAL A 9 -18.48 -0.78 14.88
C VAL A 9 -19.56 -0.41 15.91
N ALA A 10 -20.63 -1.21 16.02
CA ALA A 10 -21.68 -1.02 17.03
C ALA A 10 -21.17 -1.28 18.45
N ALA A 11 -20.37 -2.34 18.66
CA ALA A 11 -19.77 -2.64 19.96
C ALA A 11 -18.75 -1.58 20.40
N LEU A 12 -18.06 -0.93 19.46
CA LEU A 12 -17.13 0.16 19.77
C LEU A 12 -17.86 1.49 20.07
N GLY A 13 -19.04 1.69 19.49
CA GLY A 13 -19.90 2.85 19.73
C GLY A 13 -20.61 2.82 21.10
N ASP A 14 -20.91 1.63 21.63
CA ASP A 14 -21.58 1.47 22.92
C ASP A 14 -20.63 1.61 24.13
N VAL A 15 -19.32 1.38 23.92
CA VAL A 15 -18.33 1.37 25.01
C VAL A 15 -17.69 2.74 25.26
N VAL A 16 -17.72 3.64 24.27
CA VAL A 16 -17.14 4.99 24.40
C VAL A 16 -18.24 6.04 24.28
N PRO A 17 -18.88 6.46 25.39
CA PRO A 17 -19.83 7.56 25.36
C PRO A 17 -19.15 8.80 24.78
N LEU A 18 -19.85 9.50 23.88
CA LEU A 18 -19.41 10.73 23.21
C LEU A 18 -18.59 11.73 24.06
N PRO A 19 -18.92 12.01 25.36
CA PRO A 19 -18.09 12.87 26.19
C PRO A 19 -16.68 12.33 26.47
N ILE A 20 -16.50 11.01 26.57
CA ILE A 20 -15.18 10.40 26.80
C ILE A 20 -14.30 10.51 25.56
N ALA A 21 -14.86 10.31 24.36
CA ALA A 21 -14.15 10.54 23.11
C ALA A 21 -13.68 12.00 22.98
N ALA A 22 -14.54 12.96 23.35
CA ALA A 22 -14.18 14.38 23.38
C ALA A 22 -13.06 14.69 24.38
N LEU A 23 -13.12 14.11 25.58
CA LEU A 23 -12.07 14.25 26.59
C LEU A 23 -10.72 13.66 26.13
N LEU A 24 -10.73 12.49 25.49
CA LEU A 24 -9.51 11.87 24.96
C LEU A 24 -8.88 12.71 23.83
N LEU A 25 -9.71 13.26 22.94
CA LEU A 25 -9.24 14.17 21.88
C LEU A 25 -8.64 15.46 22.46
N LEU A 26 -9.30 16.05 23.46
CA LEU A 26 -8.79 17.23 24.17
C LEU A 26 -7.47 16.93 24.88
N LEU A 27 -7.35 15.78 25.54
CA LEU A 27 -6.13 15.34 26.21
C LEU A 27 -4.98 15.17 25.21
N ALA A 28 -5.23 14.49 24.08
CA ALA A 28 -4.24 14.29 23.04
C ALA A 28 -3.77 15.62 22.42
N ALA A 29 -4.68 16.53 22.12
CA ALA A 29 -4.37 17.86 21.62
C ALA A 29 -3.54 18.68 22.64
N SER A 30 -3.89 18.58 23.93
CA SER A 30 -3.18 19.25 25.03
C SER A 30 -1.73 18.74 25.16
N LEU A 31 -1.51 17.43 25.05
CA LEU A 31 -0.19 16.82 25.10
C LEU A 31 0.68 17.21 23.89
N ALA A 32 0.10 17.27 22.68
CA ALA A 32 0.80 17.72 21.49
C ALA A 32 1.22 19.20 21.61
N ALA A 33 0.32 20.06 22.10
CA ALA A 33 0.60 21.47 22.34
C ALA A 33 1.68 21.65 23.42
N ALA A 34 1.60 20.88 24.51
CA ALA A 34 2.63 20.87 25.56
C ALA A 34 3.98 20.41 25.02
N GLY A 35 4.02 19.33 24.24
CA GLY A 35 5.25 18.84 23.60
C GLY A 35 5.87 19.85 22.63
N TRP A 36 5.04 20.60 21.91
CA TRP A 36 5.50 21.67 21.03
C TRP A 36 6.02 22.88 21.82
N TYR A 37 5.34 23.26 22.90
CA TYR A 37 5.71 24.39 23.75
C TYR A 37 6.96 24.09 24.61
N TRP A 38 7.12 22.84 25.04
CA TRP A 38 8.27 22.36 25.80
C TRP A 38 9.47 21.98 24.93
N TRP A 39 9.46 22.33 23.64
CA TRP A 39 10.60 22.19 22.73
C TRP A 39 11.43 23.48 22.58
N PRO A 40 12.34 23.85 23.51
CA PRO A 40 13.32 24.90 23.26
C PRO A 40 14.77 24.39 23.08
N ARG A 41 15.39 24.87 21.99
CA ARG A 41 16.74 25.47 21.93
C ARG A 41 18.02 24.62 21.83
N TRP A 42 18.02 23.28 21.72
CA TRP A 42 19.27 22.51 21.53
C TRP A 42 19.60 22.09 20.07
N VAL A 43 19.03 22.74 19.06
CA VAL A 43 19.45 22.54 17.65
C VAL A 43 20.54 23.56 17.28
N PRO A 44 21.83 23.18 17.24
CA PRO A 44 22.89 24.08 16.83
C PRO A 44 22.74 24.44 15.34
N ARG A 45 22.44 25.71 15.05
CA ARG A 45 22.33 26.27 13.68
C ARG A 45 23.68 26.55 13.00
N ARG A 46 24.75 25.82 13.30
CA ARG A 46 26.05 25.98 12.62
C ARG A 46 26.57 24.64 12.10
N LEU A 47 26.12 24.27 10.90
CA LEU A 47 26.81 23.26 10.10
C LEU A 47 28.06 23.91 9.46
N PRO A 48 29.26 23.34 9.59
CA PRO A 48 30.45 23.86 8.94
C PRO A 48 30.33 23.69 7.42
N ARG A 49 30.55 24.76 6.67
CA ARG A 49 30.54 24.74 5.19
C ARG A 49 31.81 24.06 4.70
N TRP A 50 31.68 22.86 4.13
CA TRP A 50 32.78 22.19 3.44
C TRP A 50 32.88 22.74 2.02
N HIS A 51 33.94 23.52 1.78
CA HIS A 51 34.28 24.03 0.46
C HIS A 51 35.22 23.03 -0.22
N LEU A 52 34.72 22.24 -1.17
CA LEU A 52 35.55 21.41 -2.04
C LEU A 52 35.69 22.11 -3.40
N PRO A 53 36.85 22.72 -3.70
CA PRO A 53 37.12 23.25 -5.02
C PRO A 53 37.57 22.12 -5.95
N TRP A 54 37.26 22.27 -7.23
CA TRP A 54 37.88 21.56 -8.35
C TRP A 54 37.45 20.11 -8.61
N VAL A 55 36.74 19.91 -9.73
CA VAL A 55 37.26 19.23 -10.93
C VAL A 55 36.23 19.45 -12.05
N ARG A 56 36.59 20.26 -13.04
CA ARG A 56 35.88 20.35 -14.33
C ARG A 56 36.31 19.16 -15.18
N LEU A 57 35.57 18.05 -15.15
CA LEU A 57 35.79 16.95 -16.08
C LEU A 57 34.82 17.06 -17.28
N ARG A 58 35.37 17.56 -18.39
CA ARG A 58 34.84 17.45 -19.75
C ARG A 58 34.32 16.02 -19.97
N ARG A 59 33.03 15.85 -20.27
CA ARG A 59 32.46 14.55 -20.70
C ARG A 59 32.45 14.46 -22.22
N PRO A 60 33.28 13.61 -22.85
CA PRO A 60 33.10 13.27 -24.25
C PRO A 60 31.96 12.25 -24.41
N ARG A 61 31.45 12.18 -25.63
CA ARG A 61 30.24 11.49 -26.10
C ARG A 61 30.16 10.02 -25.67
N LEU A 62 29.43 9.71 -24.58
CA LEU A 62 29.10 8.34 -24.15
C LEU A 62 27.60 8.02 -24.32
N ARG A 63 26.99 8.49 -25.43
CA ARG A 63 25.58 8.18 -25.77
C ARG A 63 25.34 6.69 -26.06
N TRP A 64 26.38 5.88 -26.29
CA TRP A 64 26.24 4.43 -26.57
C TRP A 64 26.26 3.53 -25.32
N LEU A 65 26.70 4.04 -24.16
CA LEU A 65 26.76 3.25 -22.91
C LEU A 65 25.43 3.20 -22.15
N LEU A 66 24.47 4.05 -22.50
CA LEU A 66 23.11 4.08 -21.94
C LEU A 66 22.24 2.88 -22.36
N ARG A 67 22.76 1.98 -23.20
CA ARG A 67 22.10 0.72 -23.60
C ARG A 67 22.38 -0.46 -22.67
N LEU A 68 23.17 -0.26 -21.60
CA LEU A 68 23.44 -1.25 -20.54
C LEU A 68 23.02 -0.77 -19.14
N LEU A 69 22.28 0.33 -19.01
CA LEU A 69 21.79 0.82 -17.72
C LEU A 69 20.50 0.10 -17.28
N ARG A 70 20.69 -1.10 -16.72
CA ARG A 70 19.90 -1.59 -15.58
C ARG A 70 19.94 -0.55 -14.45
N PRO A 71 18.83 -0.28 -13.75
CA PRO A 71 18.92 0.00 -12.33
C PRO A 71 18.93 -1.35 -11.59
N ARG A 72 20.12 -1.77 -11.17
CA ARG A 72 20.30 -2.75 -10.09
C ARG A 72 19.78 -2.09 -8.81
N TRP A 73 18.49 -2.28 -8.51
CA TRP A 73 17.96 -1.88 -7.21
C TRP A 73 18.61 -2.74 -6.12
N PRO A 74 19.24 -2.15 -5.09
CA PRO A 74 19.72 -2.90 -3.95
C PRO A 74 18.51 -3.16 -3.07
N PHE A 75 17.76 -4.23 -3.35
CA PHE A 75 16.84 -4.79 -2.36
C PHE A 75 17.70 -5.31 -1.22
N ARG A 76 17.92 -4.44 -0.21
CA ARG A 76 18.49 -4.80 1.07
C ARG A 76 17.66 -5.96 1.63
N ARG A 77 18.24 -7.17 1.59
CA ARG A 77 17.90 -8.27 2.48
C ARG A 77 18.16 -7.78 3.91
N ARG A 78 17.21 -7.05 4.51
CA ARG A 78 17.17 -6.91 5.97
C ARG A 78 16.66 -8.24 6.48
N ARG A 79 17.57 -9.13 6.89
CA ARG A 79 17.24 -10.17 7.86
C ARG A 79 16.56 -9.44 9.03
N ARG A 80 15.24 -9.58 9.18
CA ARG A 80 14.53 -9.12 10.36
C ARG A 80 15.08 -9.95 11.53
N ALA A 81 15.79 -9.27 12.43
CA ALA A 81 15.90 -9.72 13.82
C ALA A 81 14.48 -9.79 14.43
N PRO A 82 14.26 -10.54 15.52
CA PRO A 82 12.94 -10.71 16.10
C PRO A 82 12.37 -9.33 16.44
N VAL A 83 11.31 -8.94 15.74
CA VAL A 83 10.65 -7.66 15.97
C VAL A 83 9.74 -7.85 17.18
N THR A 84 10.09 -7.23 18.30
CA THR A 84 9.09 -6.76 19.25
C THR A 84 8.23 -5.76 18.49
N ALA A 85 7.02 -6.19 18.13
CA ALA A 85 6.08 -5.40 17.36
C ALA A 85 5.69 -4.15 18.14
N ASP A 86 6.01 -2.98 17.57
CA ASP A 86 5.36 -1.73 17.93
C ASP A 86 4.14 -1.60 16.99
N PRO A 87 2.90 -1.75 17.47
CA PRO A 87 1.70 -1.87 16.63
C PRO A 87 1.24 -0.56 15.98
N ALA A 88 2.02 0.52 16.03
CA ALA A 88 1.57 1.86 15.67
C ALA A 88 2.40 2.57 14.59
N ALA A 89 3.16 1.87 13.74
CA ALA A 89 3.77 2.49 12.56
C ALA A 89 2.73 2.59 11.42
N PRO A 90 2.25 3.80 11.05
CA PRO A 90 1.31 3.94 9.94
C PRO A 90 1.96 3.49 8.64
N ALA A 91 1.22 2.70 7.85
CA ALA A 91 1.58 2.37 6.47
C ALA A 91 1.85 3.67 5.69
N GLN A 92 2.93 3.72 4.91
CA GLN A 92 3.31 4.95 4.20
C GLN A 92 2.24 5.29 3.14
N PRO A 93 1.68 6.52 3.12
CA PRO A 93 0.50 6.87 2.31
C PRO A 93 0.68 6.90 0.77
N GLY A 94 1.79 6.40 0.22
CA GLY A 94 2.12 6.46 -1.21
C GLY A 94 2.26 5.12 -1.92
N ASP A 95 2.15 3.99 -1.19
CA ASP A 95 2.42 2.66 -1.75
C ASP A 95 1.19 2.00 -2.40
N ASP A 96 0.01 2.58 -2.24
CA ASP A 96 -1.30 2.03 -2.69
C ASP A 96 -1.88 2.74 -3.93
N GLU A 97 -1.14 3.70 -4.52
CA GLU A 97 -1.48 4.28 -5.81
C GLU A 97 -1.38 3.20 -6.91
N LEU A 98 -2.21 3.31 -7.95
CA LEU A 98 -2.20 2.40 -9.10
C LEU A 98 -1.38 3.03 -10.26
N PRO A 99 -0.19 2.49 -10.59
CA PRO A 99 0.58 2.98 -11.73
C PRO A 99 -0.15 2.77 -13.06
N ASP A 100 0.16 3.63 -14.04
CA ASP A 100 -0.34 3.47 -15.41
C ASP A 100 0.43 2.36 -16.16
N LEU A 101 0.14 1.11 -15.79
CA LEU A 101 0.66 -0.11 -16.40
C LEU A 101 -0.53 -1.02 -16.76
N PRO A 102 -0.41 -1.86 -17.81
CA PRO A 102 -1.50 -2.76 -18.19
C PRO A 102 -1.72 -3.87 -17.15
N ALA A 103 -2.95 -4.40 -17.06
CA ALA A 103 -3.31 -5.44 -16.09
C ALA A 103 -2.36 -6.67 -16.16
N ALA A 104 -2.00 -7.09 -17.37
CA ALA A 104 -1.08 -8.20 -17.60
C ALA A 104 0.34 -7.96 -17.02
N ALA A 105 0.80 -6.71 -16.96
CA ALA A 105 2.11 -6.39 -16.37
C ALA A 105 2.12 -6.60 -14.85
N PHE A 106 1.02 -6.22 -14.18
CA PHE A 106 0.84 -6.47 -12.75
C PHE A 106 0.72 -7.97 -12.45
N ALA A 107 -0.07 -8.71 -13.23
CA ALA A 107 -0.21 -10.16 -13.09
C ALA A 107 1.14 -10.88 -13.24
N SER A 108 1.91 -10.52 -14.28
CA SER A 108 3.26 -11.07 -14.51
C SER A 108 4.24 -10.72 -13.39
N LEU A 109 4.14 -9.52 -12.80
CA LEU A 109 4.94 -9.13 -11.65
C LEU A 109 4.57 -9.95 -10.40
N ALA A 110 3.28 -10.15 -10.15
CA ALA A 110 2.80 -10.99 -9.06
C ALA A 110 3.35 -12.42 -9.16
N ASP A 111 3.32 -13.02 -10.35
CA ASP A 111 3.86 -14.36 -10.57
C ASP A 111 5.34 -14.47 -10.24
N ARG A 112 6.14 -13.47 -10.64
CA ARG A 112 7.57 -13.43 -10.29
C ARG A 112 7.81 -13.27 -8.79
N LEU A 113 6.95 -12.53 -8.10
CA LEU A 113 7.04 -12.32 -6.65
C LEU A 113 6.66 -13.59 -5.88
N ALA A 114 5.58 -14.25 -6.28
CA ALA A 114 5.14 -15.52 -5.72
C ALA A 114 6.22 -16.60 -5.88
N ALA A 115 6.86 -16.70 -7.06
CA ALA A 115 7.98 -17.61 -7.30
C ALA A 115 9.21 -17.36 -6.40
N GLN A 116 9.34 -16.15 -5.82
CA GLN A 116 10.39 -15.79 -4.87
C GLN A 116 9.96 -15.97 -3.40
N GLY A 117 8.74 -16.49 -3.16
CA GLY A 117 8.14 -16.57 -1.82
C GLY A 117 7.70 -15.21 -1.25
N ARG A 118 7.63 -14.16 -2.09
CA ARG A 118 7.23 -12.80 -1.71
C ARG A 118 5.73 -12.63 -1.84
N TYR A 119 4.98 -13.40 -1.06
CA TYR A 119 3.53 -13.53 -1.20
C TYR A 119 2.77 -12.23 -0.85
N ALA A 120 3.27 -11.43 0.10
CA ALA A 120 2.63 -10.16 0.45
C ALA A 120 2.61 -9.21 -0.74
N GLU A 121 3.76 -9.06 -1.39
CA GLU A 121 3.87 -8.23 -2.60
C GLU A 121 3.10 -8.86 -3.77
N ALA A 122 3.12 -10.18 -3.92
CA ALA A 122 2.36 -10.86 -4.97
C ALA A 122 0.85 -10.59 -4.86
N VAL A 123 0.27 -10.70 -3.67
CA VAL A 123 -1.14 -10.38 -3.38
C VAL A 123 -1.45 -8.93 -3.77
N ARG A 124 -0.61 -7.98 -3.38
CA ARG A 124 -0.80 -6.56 -3.74
C ARG A 124 -0.81 -6.35 -5.26
N GLU A 125 0.16 -6.92 -5.97
CA GLU A 125 0.23 -6.75 -7.43
C GLU A 125 -0.92 -7.48 -8.15
N ARG A 126 -1.46 -8.58 -7.62
CA ARG A 126 -2.69 -9.19 -8.17
C ARG A 126 -3.90 -8.30 -8.00
N LEU A 127 -4.07 -7.68 -6.83
CA LEU A 127 -5.17 -6.77 -6.61
C LEU A 127 -5.08 -5.57 -7.58
N ARG A 128 -3.87 -5.04 -7.80
CA ARG A 128 -3.63 -4.02 -8.83
C ARG A 128 -3.99 -4.50 -10.24
N ALA A 129 -3.68 -5.74 -10.60
CA ALA A 129 -4.07 -6.32 -11.89
C ALA A 129 -5.59 -6.37 -12.06
N MET A 130 -6.32 -6.84 -11.05
CA MET A 130 -7.79 -6.92 -11.03
C MET A 130 -8.43 -5.54 -11.20
N VAL A 131 -7.95 -4.56 -10.42
CA VAL A 131 -8.44 -3.18 -10.48
C VAL A 131 -8.12 -2.53 -11.83
N ARG A 132 -6.95 -2.81 -12.40
CA ARG A 132 -6.57 -2.32 -13.72
C ARG A 132 -7.44 -2.93 -14.84
N GLU A 133 -7.79 -4.22 -14.75
CA GLU A 133 -8.69 -4.85 -15.72
C GLU A 133 -10.08 -4.19 -15.73
N LEU A 134 -10.59 -3.81 -14.56
CA LEU A 134 -11.86 -3.08 -14.44
C LEU A 134 -11.81 -1.71 -15.12
N ILE A 135 -10.69 -1.00 -14.99
CA ILE A 135 -10.46 0.29 -15.68
C ILE A 135 -10.37 0.08 -17.19
N GLU A 136 -9.58 -0.90 -17.64
CA GLU A 136 -9.38 -1.20 -19.06
C GLU A 136 -10.70 -1.57 -19.75
N ARG A 137 -11.59 -2.28 -19.04
CA ARG A 137 -12.95 -2.62 -19.49
C ARG A 137 -13.99 -1.53 -19.24
N ARG A 138 -13.58 -0.35 -18.77
CA ARG A 138 -14.44 0.82 -18.49
C ARG A 138 -15.59 0.55 -17.51
N VAL A 139 -15.38 -0.37 -16.56
CA VAL A 139 -16.32 -0.59 -15.44
C VAL A 139 -16.23 0.58 -14.44
N VAL A 140 -15.05 1.17 -14.30
CA VAL A 140 -14.79 2.34 -13.44
C VAL A 140 -13.82 3.29 -14.15
N GLU A 141 -14.01 4.60 -13.96
CA GLU A 141 -13.05 5.61 -14.39
C GLU A 141 -11.85 5.68 -13.43
N HIS A 142 -10.64 5.63 -13.98
CA HIS A 142 -9.44 5.88 -13.18
C HIS A 142 -9.24 7.38 -12.96
N ARG A 143 -9.28 7.82 -11.69
CA ARG A 143 -8.94 9.19 -11.29
C ARG A 143 -7.61 9.17 -10.52
N PRO A 144 -6.67 10.07 -10.84
CA PRO A 144 -5.42 10.20 -10.08
C PRO A 144 -5.70 10.38 -8.59
N GLY A 145 -4.94 9.69 -7.73
CA GLY A 145 -5.10 9.74 -6.27
C GLY A 145 -6.09 8.72 -5.69
N TRP A 146 -6.74 7.89 -6.50
CA TRP A 146 -7.55 6.77 -5.99
C TRP A 146 -6.67 5.60 -5.58
N THR A 147 -6.92 5.09 -4.38
CA THR A 147 -6.32 3.85 -3.89
C THR A 147 -6.98 2.64 -4.56
N VAL A 148 -6.25 1.52 -4.58
CA VAL A 148 -6.73 0.25 -5.14
C VAL A 148 -8.05 -0.22 -4.47
N THR A 149 -8.19 -0.03 -3.16
CA THR A 149 -9.37 -0.44 -2.39
C THR A 149 -10.59 0.44 -2.67
N GLU A 150 -10.41 1.76 -2.80
CA GLU A 150 -11.48 2.68 -3.21
C GLU A 150 -12.02 2.33 -4.61
N LEU A 151 -11.12 2.02 -5.55
CA LEU A 151 -11.50 1.68 -6.91
C LEU A 151 -12.22 0.34 -7.00
N ALA A 152 -11.81 -0.65 -6.19
CA ALA A 152 -12.53 -1.91 -6.05
C ALA A 152 -13.96 -1.71 -5.49
N GLY A 153 -14.12 -0.87 -4.47
CA GLY A 153 -15.43 -0.54 -3.89
C GLY A 153 -16.35 0.20 -4.88
N ALA A 154 -15.80 1.10 -5.69
CA ALA A 154 -16.55 1.76 -6.76
C ALA A 154 -16.97 0.77 -7.86
N ALA A 155 -16.09 -0.15 -8.24
CA ALA A 155 -16.37 -1.17 -9.26
C ALA A 155 -17.50 -2.11 -8.84
N ALA A 156 -17.49 -2.56 -7.59
CA ALA A 156 -18.54 -3.39 -7.03
C ALA A 156 -19.93 -2.73 -7.09
N LYS A 157 -20.00 -1.42 -6.84
CA LYS A 157 -21.25 -0.64 -6.97
C LYS A 157 -21.71 -0.51 -8.42
N ALA A 158 -20.77 -0.31 -9.34
CA ALA A 158 -21.08 -0.16 -10.76
C ALA A 158 -21.51 -1.48 -11.42
N ARG A 159 -20.92 -2.61 -10.99
CA ARG A 159 -21.18 -3.94 -11.56
C ARG A 159 -21.28 -4.99 -10.45
N PRO A 160 -22.48 -5.27 -9.92
CA PRO A 160 -22.67 -6.17 -8.77
C PRO A 160 -22.12 -7.58 -8.96
N VAL A 161 -22.05 -8.08 -10.20
CA VAL A 161 -21.50 -9.43 -10.49
C VAL A 161 -20.02 -9.57 -10.13
N VAL A 162 -19.27 -8.46 -10.01
CA VAL A 162 -17.86 -8.49 -9.60
C VAL A 162 -17.64 -8.16 -8.12
N ASP A 163 -18.70 -7.86 -7.35
CA ASP A 163 -18.60 -7.47 -5.94
C ASP A 163 -17.96 -8.57 -5.09
N GLU A 164 -18.44 -9.80 -5.21
CA GLU A 164 -18.00 -10.90 -4.36
C GLU A 164 -16.50 -11.21 -4.53
N PRO A 165 -15.97 -11.38 -5.76
CA PRO A 165 -14.54 -11.60 -5.97
C PRO A 165 -13.67 -10.43 -5.51
N LEU A 166 -14.10 -9.18 -5.76
CA LEU A 166 -13.33 -7.99 -5.37
C LEU A 166 -13.31 -7.77 -3.86
N ARG A 167 -14.45 -7.96 -3.20
CA ARG A 167 -14.58 -7.82 -1.75
C ARG A 167 -13.70 -8.84 -1.04
N GLU A 168 -13.67 -10.07 -1.52
CA GLU A 168 -12.80 -11.09 -0.95
C GLU A 168 -11.32 -10.78 -1.21
N ALA A 169 -10.95 -10.38 -2.42
CA ALA A 169 -9.58 -10.01 -2.76
C ALA A 169 -9.07 -8.82 -1.92
N GLY A 170 -9.92 -7.82 -1.70
CA GLY A 170 -9.64 -6.70 -0.80
C GLY A 170 -9.45 -7.17 0.65
N GLY A 171 -10.21 -8.18 1.10
CA GLY A 171 -10.06 -8.79 2.42
C GLY A 171 -8.70 -9.49 2.58
N VAL A 172 -8.32 -10.35 1.63
CA VAL A 172 -7.00 -11.02 1.63
C VAL A 172 -5.86 -10.00 1.64
N PHE A 173 -5.95 -8.96 0.80
CA PHE A 173 -4.97 -7.89 0.79
C PHE A 173 -4.89 -7.17 2.14
N SER A 174 -6.03 -6.81 2.74
CA SER A 174 -6.08 -6.08 4.00
C SER A 174 -5.48 -6.90 5.14
N ASP A 175 -5.80 -8.18 5.20
CA ASP A 175 -5.27 -9.13 6.18
C ASP A 175 -3.74 -9.26 6.10
N VAL A 176 -3.22 -9.36 4.88
CA VAL A 176 -1.79 -9.57 4.63
C VAL A 176 -0.98 -8.27 4.77
N TRP A 177 -1.51 -7.16 4.25
CA TRP A 177 -0.76 -5.91 4.13
C TRP A 177 -0.89 -5.01 5.36
N TYR A 178 -2.09 -4.94 5.95
CA TYR A 178 -2.35 -4.13 7.14
C TYR A 178 -2.51 -4.99 8.41
N GLY A 179 -3.08 -6.18 8.30
CA GLY A 179 -3.38 -7.08 9.43
C GLY A 179 -2.18 -7.79 10.06
N GLN A 180 -0.95 -7.50 9.60
CA GLN A 180 0.30 -8.15 10.04
C GLN A 180 0.26 -9.69 10.00
N ARG A 181 -0.64 -10.29 9.21
CA ARG A 181 -0.69 -11.75 9.04
C ARG A 181 0.42 -12.20 8.09
N PRO A 182 1.08 -13.35 8.36
CA PRO A 182 2.06 -13.90 7.44
C PRO A 182 1.42 -14.17 6.07
N ALA A 183 2.04 -13.64 5.01
CA ALA A 183 1.65 -14.00 3.65
C ALA A 183 2.16 -15.41 3.33
N GLU A 184 1.31 -16.21 2.69
CA GLU A 184 1.52 -17.64 2.44
C GLU A 184 1.07 -17.95 1.01
N ALA A 185 1.53 -19.07 0.47
CA ALA A 185 1.16 -19.53 -0.89
C ALA A 185 -0.35 -19.57 -1.10
N ARG A 186 -1.11 -20.05 -0.10
CA ARG A 186 -2.58 -20.10 -0.13
C ARG A 186 -3.25 -18.75 -0.39
N HIS A 187 -2.63 -17.65 0.04
CA HIS A 187 -3.17 -16.31 -0.20
C HIS A 187 -2.95 -15.89 -1.66
N ASP A 188 -1.82 -16.25 -2.27
CA ASP A 188 -1.57 -16.02 -3.70
C ASP A 188 -2.50 -16.88 -4.57
N ASP A 189 -2.65 -18.16 -4.22
CA ASP A 189 -3.54 -19.09 -4.92
C ASP A 189 -4.99 -18.60 -4.90
N ARG A 190 -5.47 -18.16 -3.72
CA ARG A 190 -6.81 -17.59 -3.61
C ARG A 190 -6.98 -16.33 -4.44
N MET A 191 -5.99 -15.44 -4.46
CA MET A 191 -6.03 -14.25 -5.30
C MET A 191 -6.05 -14.58 -6.81
N ARG A 192 -5.41 -15.68 -7.24
CA ARG A 192 -5.51 -16.16 -8.64
C ARG A 192 -6.93 -16.60 -8.98
N GLU A 193 -7.54 -17.41 -8.11
CA GLU A 193 -8.93 -17.86 -8.32
C GLU A 193 -9.91 -16.69 -8.41
N LEU A 194 -9.75 -15.68 -7.56
CA LEU A 194 -10.58 -14.48 -7.55
C LEU A 194 -10.36 -13.63 -8.81
N ALA A 195 -9.12 -13.51 -9.29
CA ALA A 195 -8.82 -12.85 -10.56
C ALA A 195 -9.46 -13.59 -11.75
N ASP A 196 -9.43 -14.92 -11.77
CA ASP A 196 -10.05 -15.72 -12.84
C ASP A 196 -11.58 -15.66 -12.80
N GLN A 197 -12.19 -15.58 -11.61
CA GLN A 197 -13.62 -15.34 -11.44
C GLN A 197 -14.01 -13.95 -11.96
N LEU A 198 -13.22 -12.92 -11.60
CA LEU A 198 -13.41 -11.56 -12.08
C LEU A 198 -13.32 -11.50 -13.62
N HIS A 199 -12.27 -12.10 -14.20
CA HIS A 199 -12.06 -12.13 -15.63
C HIS A 199 -13.24 -12.76 -16.37
N ARG A 200 -13.73 -13.90 -15.88
CA ARG A 200 -14.92 -14.58 -16.43
C ARG A 200 -16.19 -13.76 -16.30
N ALA A 201 -16.38 -13.05 -15.19
CA ALA A 201 -17.53 -12.20 -14.97
C ALA A 201 -17.54 -10.94 -15.86
N LEU A 202 -16.37 -10.55 -16.37
CA LEU A 202 -16.17 -9.37 -17.21
C LEU A 202 -16.18 -9.66 -18.72
N SER A 203 -15.88 -10.89 -19.11
CA SER A 203 -15.95 -11.41 -20.49
C SER A 203 -17.38 -11.59 -20.97
#